data_AF-Q1CVH9-F1
#
_entry.id   AF-Q1CVH9-F1
#
_cell.length_a   1.000
_cell.length_b   1.000
_cell.length_c   1.000
_cell.angle_alpha   90.00
_cell.angle_beta   90.00
_cell.angle_gamma   90.00
#
_symmetry.space_group_name_H-M   'P 1'
#
loop_
_entity.id
_entity.type
_entity.pdbx_description
1 polymer ?
#
loop_
_entity_poly.entity_id
_entity_poly.type
_entity_poly.pdbx_seq_one_letter_code
_entity_poly.pdbx_strand_id
1 'polypeptide(L)'
;MSIGAAGACSQRCKRIIRAFRVAASVAVSRQIPPRAAPVRAGAVQSPARGRVRQRAVTGLPRSGVAVGLGSRLGHRASSQGPLYALATRAPRALPVRSNSMTRKDILEAVKSFVGVLDEQNHFEDREGVLRASLDRLALAYHFADAPFDPTKYPDAPRADYRSLRECIAPLFPALGLYNEALHIADKVGESEFSIGDAIDDLTDIAMDMHSVLFRWENTSEGDALWHFRFGFETHWGLHLRSLQLYLHQRAC
;
A
#
# COMPACT_ATOMS: atom_id res chain seq x y z
N MET A 1 -17.96 6.27 -39.94
CA MET A 1 -18.41 7.23 -38.91
C MET A 1 -18.33 6.54 -37.54
N SER A 2 -17.32 6.84 -36.73
CA SER A 2 -17.31 6.49 -35.29
C SER A 2 -16.39 7.47 -34.57
N ILE A 3 -16.89 8.68 -34.32
CA ILE A 3 -16.19 9.76 -33.58
C ILE A 3 -16.87 9.97 -32.20
N GLY A 4 -17.95 9.23 -31.90
CA GLY A 4 -18.78 9.45 -30.70
C GLY A 4 -18.27 8.78 -29.40
N ALA A 5 -17.56 7.66 -29.48
CA ALA A 5 -17.17 6.89 -28.29
C ALA A 5 -15.97 7.49 -27.53
N ALA A 6 -14.99 8.03 -28.26
CA ALA A 6 -13.79 8.62 -27.67
C ALA A 6 -14.08 9.90 -26.87
N GLY A 7 -15.01 10.73 -27.35
CA GLY A 7 -15.40 11.98 -26.66
C GLY A 7 -16.13 11.76 -25.33
N ALA A 8 -16.95 10.71 -25.25
CA ALA A 8 -17.69 10.35 -24.03
C ALA A 8 -16.78 9.73 -22.95
N CYS A 9 -15.81 8.91 -23.36
CA CYS A 9 -14.80 8.33 -22.47
C CYS A 9 -13.96 9.43 -21.80
N SER A 10 -13.42 10.37 -22.59
CA SER A 10 -12.63 11.51 -22.08
C SER A 10 -13.43 12.40 -21.10
N GLN A 11 -14.71 12.69 -21.37
CA GLN A 11 -15.53 13.48 -20.45
C GLN A 11 -15.85 12.75 -19.13
N ARG A 12 -15.94 11.42 -19.16
CA ARG A 12 -16.16 10.57 -17.97
C ARG A 12 -14.90 10.52 -17.11
N CYS A 13 -13.73 10.36 -17.72
CA CYS A 13 -12.42 10.42 -17.03
C CYS A 13 -12.18 11.78 -16.40
N LYS A 14 -12.46 12.85 -17.15
CA LYS A 14 -12.44 14.23 -16.64
C LYS A 14 -13.34 14.40 -15.42
N ARG A 15 -14.54 13.81 -15.40
CA ARG A 15 -15.45 13.91 -14.24
C ARG A 15 -14.97 13.10 -13.05
N ILE A 16 -14.34 11.95 -13.22
CA ILE A 16 -13.87 11.12 -12.10
C ILE A 16 -12.66 11.77 -11.45
N ILE A 17 -11.62 12.08 -12.22
CA ILE A 17 -10.40 12.75 -11.72
C ILE A 17 -10.75 14.13 -11.14
N ARG A 18 -11.67 14.87 -11.76
CA ARG A 18 -12.13 16.18 -11.26
C ARG A 18 -13.11 16.06 -10.10
N ALA A 19 -13.92 15.02 -9.99
CA ALA A 19 -14.76 14.77 -8.81
C ALA A 19 -13.89 14.50 -7.59
N PHE A 20 -12.75 13.82 -7.75
CA PHE A 20 -11.74 13.73 -6.69
C PHE A 20 -11.15 15.09 -6.32
N ARG A 21 -10.79 15.93 -7.31
CA ARG A 21 -10.30 17.31 -7.05
C ARG A 21 -11.36 18.26 -6.46
N VAL A 22 -12.65 18.10 -6.80
CA VAL A 22 -13.73 19.03 -6.42
C VAL A 22 -14.43 18.59 -5.12
N ALA A 23 -14.59 17.29 -4.86
CA ALA A 23 -15.15 16.80 -3.60
C ALA A 23 -14.33 17.28 -2.40
N ALA A 24 -13.01 17.40 -2.57
CA ALA A 24 -12.11 17.96 -1.58
C ALA A 24 -12.32 19.45 -1.28
N SER A 25 -12.86 20.20 -2.23
CA SER A 25 -13.10 21.64 -2.04
C SER A 25 -14.48 21.95 -1.42
N VAL A 26 -15.42 21.00 -1.44
CA VAL A 26 -16.82 21.23 -1.00
C VAL A 26 -17.08 20.71 0.43
N ALA A 27 -16.36 19.70 0.91
CA ALA A 27 -16.56 19.14 2.25
C ALA A 27 -16.09 20.09 3.38
N VAL A 28 -15.14 20.99 3.12
CA VAL A 28 -14.66 22.02 4.07
C VAL A 28 -15.76 23.01 4.48
N SER A 29 -16.78 23.22 3.64
CA SER A 29 -17.80 24.25 3.89
C SER A 29 -18.97 23.80 4.77
N ARG A 30 -19.10 22.52 5.15
CA ARG A 30 -20.31 22.01 5.81
C ARG A 30 -20.15 21.37 7.19
N GLN A 31 -18.94 21.24 7.75
CA GLN A 31 -18.72 20.49 8.99
C GLN A 31 -17.79 21.11 10.03
N ILE A 32 -17.52 22.42 10.00
CA ILE A 32 -16.87 23.11 11.13
C ILE A 32 -17.95 23.72 12.03
N PRO A 33 -18.37 23.08 13.14
CA PRO A 33 -19.18 23.77 14.15
C PRO A 33 -18.36 24.90 14.79
N PRO A 34 -18.99 26.03 15.19
CA PRO A 34 -18.29 27.11 15.87
C PRO A 34 -17.66 26.62 17.17
N ARG A 35 -16.42 27.05 17.39
CA ARG A 35 -15.57 26.72 18.54
C ARG A 35 -16.32 27.02 19.85
N ALA A 36 -16.71 25.99 20.59
CA ALA A 36 -17.32 26.15 21.90
C ALA A 36 -16.27 26.65 22.92
N ALA A 37 -16.67 27.63 23.74
CA ALA A 37 -15.85 28.20 24.80
C ALA A 37 -15.47 27.17 25.89
N PRO A 38 -14.35 27.36 26.61
CA PRO A 38 -13.87 26.38 27.58
C PRO A 38 -14.79 26.29 28.80
N VAL A 39 -15.35 25.11 29.06
CA VAL A 39 -16.09 24.78 30.28
C VAL A 39 -15.11 24.28 31.34
N ARG A 40 -15.20 24.84 32.55
CA ARG A 40 -14.40 24.51 33.74
C ARG A 40 -14.53 23.03 34.13
N ALA A 41 -13.40 22.42 34.47
CA ALA A 41 -13.30 21.07 35.01
C ALA A 41 -13.96 20.98 36.39
N GLY A 42 -15.00 20.14 36.51
CA GLY A 42 -15.56 19.64 37.75
C GLY A 42 -15.18 18.17 37.94
N ALA A 43 -14.74 17.82 39.15
CA ALA A 43 -14.21 16.51 39.53
C ALA A 43 -15.21 15.37 39.31
N VAL A 44 -14.73 14.25 38.76
CA VAL A 44 -15.47 12.99 38.64
C VAL A 44 -14.84 11.95 39.56
N GLN A 45 -15.66 11.42 40.47
CA GLN A 45 -15.36 10.32 41.38
C GLN A 45 -15.35 8.98 40.63
N SER A 46 -14.37 8.11 40.95
CA SER A 46 -14.29 6.73 40.45
C SER A 46 -15.24 5.79 41.20
N PRO A 47 -15.80 4.75 40.54
CA PRO A 47 -16.28 3.56 41.23
C PRO A 47 -15.46 2.30 40.92
N ALA A 48 -15.14 1.62 42.02
CA ALA A 48 -14.90 0.20 42.29
C ALA A 48 -14.65 -0.81 41.15
N ARG A 49 -13.54 -1.53 41.29
CA ARG A 49 -13.18 -2.76 40.56
C ARG A 49 -14.03 -3.96 41.02
N GLY A 50 -14.77 -4.56 40.10
CA GLY A 50 -15.42 -5.87 40.27
C GLY A 50 -14.53 -7.02 39.80
N ARG A 51 -14.30 -8.03 40.67
CA ARG A 51 -13.59 -9.28 40.37
C ARG A 51 -14.44 -10.18 39.46
N VAL A 52 -13.88 -10.65 38.34
CA VAL A 52 -14.45 -11.74 37.53
C VAL A 52 -13.77 -13.06 37.90
N ARG A 53 -14.58 -14.06 38.27
CA ARG A 53 -14.20 -15.44 38.57
C ARG A 53 -13.97 -16.22 37.27
N GLN A 54 -12.83 -16.90 37.13
CA GLN A 54 -12.63 -17.93 36.11
C GLN A 54 -13.33 -19.23 36.55
N ARG A 55 -14.14 -19.81 35.67
CA ARG A 55 -14.64 -21.20 35.79
C ARG A 55 -13.85 -22.08 34.83
N ALA A 56 -13.31 -23.16 35.38
CA ALA A 56 -12.72 -24.26 34.64
C ALA A 56 -13.79 -25.05 33.88
N VAL A 57 -13.46 -25.54 32.69
CA VAL A 57 -14.21 -26.58 31.98
C VAL A 57 -13.25 -27.73 31.68
N THR A 58 -13.59 -28.87 32.25
CA THR A 58 -13.01 -30.21 32.07
C THR A 58 -13.67 -30.92 30.88
N GLY A 59 -12.94 -31.77 30.14
CA GLY A 59 -13.55 -32.86 29.37
C GLY A 59 -12.85 -33.27 28.07
N LEU A 60 -12.14 -34.41 28.12
CA LEU A 60 -11.57 -35.23 27.02
C LEU A 60 -12.69 -36.04 26.28
N PRO A 61 -12.43 -36.66 25.10
CA PRO A 61 -11.71 -37.94 24.99
C PRO A 61 -10.72 -38.09 23.82
N ARG A 62 -9.91 -39.15 23.96
CA ARG A 62 -8.80 -39.64 23.13
C ARG A 62 -9.26 -40.54 21.97
N SER A 63 -8.49 -40.52 20.89
CA SER A 63 -8.16 -41.63 19.97
C SER A 63 -6.91 -41.18 19.19
N GLY A 64 -5.82 -41.92 18.97
CA GLY A 64 -5.54 -43.33 19.13
C GLY A 64 -5.15 -43.96 17.79
N VAL A 65 -3.96 -43.66 17.23
CA VAL A 65 -3.29 -44.51 16.23
C VAL A 65 -1.77 -44.42 16.41
N ALA A 66 -1.14 -45.58 16.56
CA ALA A 66 0.30 -45.79 16.63
C ALA A 66 0.81 -46.28 15.26
N VAL A 67 2.01 -45.86 14.86
CA VAL A 67 2.82 -46.56 13.84
C VAL A 67 4.28 -46.54 14.29
N GLY A 68 4.92 -47.70 14.10
CA GLY A 68 6.13 -48.13 14.80
C GLY A 68 7.45 -47.59 14.25
N LEU A 69 8.43 -47.69 15.14
CA LEU A 69 9.87 -47.50 14.93
C LEU A 69 10.48 -48.61 14.06
N GLY A 70 11.48 -48.24 13.27
CA GLY A 70 12.42 -49.15 12.62
C GLY A 70 13.76 -48.44 12.37
N SER A 71 14.71 -48.65 13.27
CA SER A 71 16.08 -48.11 13.26
C SER A 71 17.02 -48.92 12.34
N ARG A 72 18.05 -48.29 11.74
CA ARG A 72 19.49 -48.52 12.02
C ARG A 72 20.46 -48.03 10.92
N LEU A 73 21.42 -47.22 11.38
CA LEU A 73 22.89 -47.25 11.20
C LEU A 73 23.55 -47.16 9.81
N GLY A 74 24.47 -46.18 9.68
CA GLY A 74 25.78 -46.43 9.06
C GLY A 74 26.51 -45.22 8.44
N HIS A 75 27.77 -45.02 8.87
CA HIS A 75 28.87 -44.20 8.29
C HIS A 75 28.84 -42.68 8.51
N ARG A 76 29.67 -42.07 9.39
CA ARG A 76 31.15 -41.99 9.57
C ARG A 76 31.84 -40.94 8.65
N ALA A 77 32.05 -39.77 9.25
CA ALA A 77 33.24 -38.90 9.28
C ALA A 77 33.81 -38.20 8.01
N SER A 78 34.12 -36.92 8.26
CA SER A 78 35.27 -36.13 7.75
C SER A 78 35.08 -35.31 6.48
N SER A 79 34.96 -33.99 6.63
CA SER A 79 36.00 -33.06 6.14
C SER A 79 35.79 -31.66 6.72
N GLN A 80 36.91 -31.07 7.12
CA GLN A 80 37.05 -29.71 7.63
C GLN A 80 36.79 -28.71 6.50
N GLY A 81 35.82 -27.81 6.69
CA GLY A 81 35.65 -26.60 5.89
C GLY A 81 36.32 -25.40 6.57
N PRO A 82 36.88 -24.43 5.84
CA PRO A 82 37.68 -23.36 6.41
C PRO A 82 36.81 -22.40 7.23
N LEU A 83 37.31 -22.06 8.42
CA LEU A 83 36.78 -20.99 9.27
C LEU A 83 36.94 -19.64 8.53
N TYR A 84 35.84 -19.08 8.05
CA TYR A 84 35.80 -17.68 7.64
C TYR A 84 35.94 -16.80 8.89
N ALA A 85 37.16 -16.31 9.14
CA ALA A 85 37.40 -15.26 10.12
C ALA A 85 36.77 -13.96 9.61
N LEU A 86 35.55 -13.66 10.06
CA LEU A 86 34.92 -12.35 9.86
C LEU A 86 35.71 -11.32 10.68
N ALA A 87 36.59 -10.58 10.00
CA ALA A 87 37.19 -9.39 10.57
C ALA A 87 36.09 -8.36 10.86
N THR A 88 35.72 -8.23 12.14
CA THR A 88 34.80 -7.20 12.65
C THR A 88 35.47 -5.85 12.59
N ARG A 89 35.51 -5.25 11.40
CA ARG A 89 35.76 -3.81 11.26
C ARG A 89 34.47 -3.08 11.59
N ALA A 90 34.46 -2.39 12.72
CA ALA A 90 33.37 -1.48 13.08
C ALA A 90 33.15 -0.49 11.93
N PRO A 91 31.90 -0.33 11.42
CA PRO A 91 31.64 0.58 10.32
C PRO A 91 31.93 2.01 10.78
N ARG A 92 32.86 2.66 10.07
CA ARG A 92 33.12 4.09 10.20
C ARG A 92 31.83 4.80 9.77
N ALA A 93 31.11 5.39 10.73
CA ALA A 93 29.91 6.17 10.45
C ALA A 93 30.32 7.37 9.58
N LEU A 94 30.08 7.25 8.27
CA LEU A 94 30.12 8.40 7.37
C LEU A 94 28.96 9.32 7.75
N PRO A 95 29.14 10.65 7.70
CA PRO A 95 28.06 11.59 7.95
C PRO A 95 27.01 11.40 6.86
N VAL A 96 25.95 10.67 7.18
CA VAL A 96 24.75 10.59 6.34
C VAL A 96 24.14 11.98 6.36
N ARG A 97 24.29 12.74 5.28
CA ARG A 97 23.37 13.83 5.00
C ARG A 97 21.99 13.20 5.01
N SER A 98 21.13 13.64 5.92
CA SER A 98 19.76 13.17 6.01
C SER A 98 19.03 13.54 4.72
N ASN A 99 19.13 12.68 3.70
CA ASN A 99 18.26 12.64 2.54
C ASN A 99 16.87 12.16 3.00
N SER A 100 16.25 12.91 3.92
CA SER A 100 14.92 12.61 4.42
C SER A 100 13.91 13.21 3.46
N MET A 101 12.96 12.41 2.98
CA MET A 101 11.77 12.97 2.34
C MET A 101 10.91 13.66 3.41
N THR A 102 10.40 14.84 3.08
CA THR A 102 9.41 15.55 3.89
C THR A 102 8.00 15.05 3.57
N ARG A 103 7.01 15.37 4.41
CA ARG A 103 5.59 15.09 4.12
C ARG A 103 5.15 15.70 2.78
N LYS A 104 5.66 16.88 2.44
CA LYS A 104 5.41 17.51 1.15
C LYS A 104 5.98 16.67 0.01
N ASP A 105 7.17 16.09 0.17
CA ASP A 105 7.76 15.23 -0.87
C ASP A 105 6.96 13.95 -1.10
N ILE A 106 6.36 13.40 -0.03
CA ILE A 106 5.44 12.26 -0.10
C ILE A 106 4.18 12.65 -0.88
N LEU A 107 3.55 13.78 -0.53
CA LEU A 107 2.39 14.28 -1.27
C LEU A 107 2.71 14.51 -2.74
N GLU A 108 3.86 15.09 -3.05
CA GLU A 108 4.29 15.28 -4.45
C GLU A 108 4.58 13.96 -5.16
N ALA A 109 5.04 12.92 -4.47
CA ALA A 109 5.15 11.57 -5.05
C ALA A 109 3.76 11.00 -5.42
N VAL A 110 2.78 11.11 -4.52
CA VAL A 110 1.39 10.71 -4.77
C VAL A 110 0.79 11.46 -5.95
N LYS A 111 0.92 12.79 -5.97
CA LYS A 111 0.43 13.63 -7.08
C LYS A 111 1.13 13.32 -8.40
N SER A 112 2.44 13.07 -8.37
CA SER A 112 3.20 12.73 -9.58
C SER A 112 2.68 11.44 -10.19
N PHE A 113 2.49 10.38 -9.39
CA PHE A 113 1.90 9.13 -9.86
C PHE A 113 0.50 9.33 -10.43
N VAL A 114 -0.41 9.97 -9.70
CA VAL A 114 -1.77 10.25 -10.20
C VAL A 114 -1.73 11.10 -11.48
N GLY A 115 -0.79 12.02 -11.60
CA GLY A 115 -0.56 12.83 -12.80
C GLY A 115 -0.15 12.01 -14.02
N VAL A 116 0.57 10.91 -13.84
CA VAL A 116 0.90 9.97 -14.94
C VAL A 116 -0.35 9.28 -15.49
N LEU A 117 -1.39 9.15 -14.67
CA LEU A 117 -2.69 8.55 -15.04
C LEU A 117 -3.72 9.58 -15.55
N ASP A 118 -3.32 10.85 -15.67
CA ASP A 118 -4.18 11.89 -16.25
C ASP A 118 -3.96 11.93 -17.78
N GLU A 119 -5.05 11.75 -18.53
CA GLU A 119 -5.04 11.83 -20.00
C GLU A 119 -4.60 13.21 -20.52
N GLN A 120 -4.75 14.26 -19.71
CA GLN A 120 -4.40 15.63 -20.08
C GLN A 120 -2.90 15.88 -20.05
N ASN A 121 -2.16 15.07 -19.30
CA ASN A 121 -0.72 15.18 -19.23
C ASN A 121 -0.12 14.38 -20.37
N HIS A 122 0.65 15.05 -21.23
CA HIS A 122 1.35 14.41 -22.34
C HIS A 122 2.77 14.06 -21.92
N PHE A 123 3.19 12.83 -22.21
CA PHE A 123 4.53 12.33 -21.97
C PHE A 123 5.03 11.67 -23.25
N GLU A 124 6.27 11.95 -23.64
CA GLU A 124 6.93 11.25 -24.75
C GLU A 124 7.14 9.77 -24.40
N ASP A 125 7.57 9.49 -23.17
CA ASP A 125 7.72 8.14 -22.60
C ASP A 125 6.88 8.01 -21.33
N ARG A 126 5.58 7.75 -21.48
CA ARG A 126 4.68 7.59 -20.32
C ARG A 126 5.05 6.36 -19.47
N GLU A 127 5.48 5.25 -20.07
CA GLU A 127 5.89 4.05 -19.31
C GLU A 127 7.17 4.31 -18.50
N GLY A 128 8.15 5.04 -19.04
CA GLY A 128 9.33 5.48 -18.29
C GLY A 128 9.00 6.40 -17.12
N VAL A 129 8.11 7.36 -17.32
CA VAL A 129 7.64 8.23 -16.22
C VAL A 129 6.84 7.42 -15.20
N LEU A 130 6.03 6.45 -15.62
CA LEU A 130 5.33 5.54 -14.73
C LEU A 130 6.32 4.78 -13.83
N ARG A 131 7.34 4.14 -14.39
CA ARG A 131 8.39 3.44 -13.62
C ARG A 131 9.02 4.34 -12.55
N ALA A 132 9.47 5.53 -12.95
CA ALA A 132 10.06 6.49 -12.03
C ALA A 132 9.08 6.94 -10.93
N SER A 133 7.79 7.08 -11.25
CA SER A 133 6.76 7.47 -10.28
C SER A 133 6.46 6.35 -9.26
N LEU A 134 6.45 5.09 -9.68
CA LEU A 134 6.31 3.92 -8.80
C LEU A 134 7.51 3.79 -7.86
N ASP A 135 8.74 3.98 -8.37
CA ASP A 135 9.95 4.00 -7.53
C ASP A 135 9.87 5.09 -6.46
N ARG A 136 9.36 6.28 -6.84
CA ARG A 136 9.19 7.40 -5.92
C ARG A 136 8.14 7.12 -4.85
N LEU A 137 7.03 6.47 -5.20
CA LEU A 137 6.02 6.03 -4.21
C LEU A 137 6.61 5.02 -3.23
N ALA A 138 7.31 4.01 -3.74
CA ALA A 138 7.95 2.98 -2.91
C ALA A 138 8.99 3.59 -1.97
N LEU A 139 9.76 4.59 -2.42
CA LEU A 139 10.68 5.32 -1.56
C LEU A 139 9.94 6.15 -0.50
N ALA A 140 8.88 6.86 -0.90
CA ALA A 140 8.09 7.72 -0.03
C ALA A 140 7.46 6.96 1.14
N TYR A 141 7.07 5.70 0.95
CA TYR A 141 6.55 4.82 2.00
C TYR A 141 7.48 4.75 3.23
N HIS A 142 8.80 4.67 3.02
CA HIS A 142 9.77 4.58 4.12
C HIS A 142 9.88 5.85 4.98
N PHE A 143 9.28 6.96 4.54
CA PHE A 143 9.25 8.24 5.26
C PHE A 143 7.84 8.60 5.75
N ALA A 144 6.83 7.77 5.49
CA ALA A 144 5.44 8.01 5.85
C ALA A 144 5.13 7.63 7.29
N ASP A 145 5.96 8.06 8.24
CA ASP A 145 5.69 7.81 9.64
C ASP A 145 4.55 8.70 10.15
N ALA A 146 3.46 8.05 10.56
CA ALA A 146 2.34 8.67 11.22
C ALA A 146 1.84 7.77 12.36
N PRO A 147 1.65 8.32 13.58
CA PRO A 147 1.01 7.59 14.65
C PRO A 147 -0.44 7.28 14.29
N PHE A 148 -0.98 6.22 14.90
CA PHE A 148 -2.40 5.94 14.82
C PHE A 148 -3.21 7.10 15.43
N ASP A 149 -4.18 7.61 14.68
CA ASP A 149 -5.12 8.65 15.12
C ASP A 149 -6.49 8.00 15.39
N PRO A 150 -7.01 8.02 16.63
CA PRO A 150 -8.32 7.45 16.94
C PRO A 150 -9.50 8.31 16.44
N THR A 151 -9.23 9.50 15.89
CA THR A 151 -10.27 10.40 15.36
C THR A 151 -11.01 9.74 14.20
N LYS A 152 -12.34 9.75 14.26
CA LYS A 152 -13.17 9.19 13.19
C LYS A 152 -13.40 10.24 12.11
N TYR A 153 -12.74 10.07 10.97
CA TYR A 153 -12.93 10.89 9.79
C TYR A 153 -13.98 10.30 8.83
N PRO A 154 -14.55 11.11 7.92
CA PRO A 154 -15.33 10.59 6.80
C PRO A 154 -14.49 9.65 5.93
N ASP A 155 -15.12 8.59 5.42
CA ASP A 155 -14.46 7.73 4.45
C ASP A 155 -14.22 8.48 3.14
N ALA A 156 -13.06 8.22 2.52
CA ALA A 156 -12.80 8.71 1.18
C ALA A 156 -13.85 8.13 0.21
N PRO A 157 -14.39 8.95 -0.72
CA PRO A 157 -15.30 8.45 -1.72
C PRO A 157 -14.60 7.39 -2.56
N ARG A 158 -15.23 6.21 -2.69
CA ARG A 158 -14.69 5.15 -3.56
C ARG A 158 -14.89 5.54 -5.02
N ALA A 159 -13.81 5.47 -5.81
CA ALA A 159 -13.91 5.55 -7.25
C ALA A 159 -14.73 4.36 -7.76
N ASP A 160 -15.50 4.56 -8.81
CA ASP A 160 -16.02 3.42 -9.58
C ASP A 160 -14.85 2.75 -10.28
N TYR A 161 -14.45 1.57 -9.79
CA TYR A 161 -13.31 0.81 -10.29
C TYR A 161 -13.36 0.66 -11.81
N ARG A 162 -14.53 0.25 -12.35
CA ARG A 162 -14.69 0.02 -13.78
C ARG A 162 -14.43 1.28 -14.60
N SER A 163 -15.01 2.40 -14.19
CA SER A 163 -14.81 3.66 -14.89
C SER A 163 -13.36 4.15 -14.78
N LEU A 164 -12.69 3.94 -13.65
CA LEU A 164 -11.27 4.29 -13.50
C LEU A 164 -10.38 3.42 -14.39
N ARG A 165 -10.63 2.11 -14.43
CA ARG A 165 -9.95 1.17 -15.32
C ARG A 165 -10.12 1.55 -16.80
N GLU A 166 -11.35 1.89 -17.20
CA GLU A 166 -11.68 2.37 -18.56
C GLU A 166 -10.91 3.65 -18.95
N CYS A 167 -10.53 4.47 -17.95
CA CYS A 167 -9.72 5.67 -18.15
C CYS A 167 -8.21 5.39 -18.22
N ILE A 168 -7.73 4.44 -17.42
CA ILE A 168 -6.30 4.12 -17.32
C ILE A 168 -5.85 3.28 -18.52
N ALA A 169 -6.64 2.28 -18.93
CA ALA A 169 -6.25 1.32 -19.97
C ALA A 169 -5.77 1.97 -21.29
N PRO A 170 -6.45 2.99 -21.85
CA PRO A 170 -6.01 3.63 -23.09
C PRO A 170 -4.69 4.39 -22.97
N LEU A 171 -4.25 4.74 -21.76
CA LEU A 171 -2.99 5.46 -21.53
C LEU A 171 -1.77 4.54 -21.66
N PHE A 172 -1.99 3.22 -21.54
CA PHE A 172 -0.93 2.20 -21.53
C PHE A 172 -1.29 1.01 -22.44
N PRO A 173 -1.47 1.23 -23.75
CA PRO A 173 -1.98 0.21 -24.67
C PRO A 173 -1.07 -1.01 -24.81
N ALA A 174 0.20 -0.91 -24.39
CA ALA A 174 1.17 -1.99 -24.47
C ALA A 174 1.26 -2.82 -23.18
N LEU A 175 0.62 -2.40 -22.08
CA LEU A 175 0.56 -3.18 -20.85
C LEU A 175 -0.52 -4.27 -20.95
N GLY A 176 -0.28 -5.40 -20.30
CA GLY A 176 -1.19 -6.53 -20.33
C GLY A 176 -1.00 -7.46 -19.13
N LEU A 177 -1.36 -8.72 -19.33
CA LEU A 177 -1.24 -9.76 -18.31
C LEU A 177 0.21 -10.20 -18.13
N TYR A 178 0.56 -10.64 -16.93
CA TYR A 178 1.88 -11.17 -16.61
C TYR A 178 1.80 -12.34 -15.63
N ASN A 179 2.83 -13.18 -15.61
CA ASN A 179 2.93 -14.26 -14.63
C ASN A 179 3.38 -13.68 -13.30
N GLU A 180 2.67 -14.01 -12.24
CA GLU A 180 3.04 -13.65 -10.87
C GLU A 180 3.33 -14.93 -10.09
N ALA A 181 4.42 -14.92 -9.32
CA ALA A 181 4.76 -16.02 -8.44
C ALA A 181 4.04 -15.83 -7.09
N LEU A 182 3.33 -16.86 -6.66
CA LEU A 182 2.74 -16.95 -5.33
C LEU A 182 3.71 -17.64 -4.37
N HIS A 183 3.52 -17.43 -3.07
CA HIS A 183 4.36 -18.05 -2.02
C HIS A 183 5.86 -17.76 -2.26
N ILE A 184 6.22 -16.48 -2.35
CA ILE A 184 7.61 -16.06 -2.65
C ILE A 184 8.53 -16.12 -1.42
N ALA A 185 7.94 -16.10 -0.22
CA ALA A 185 8.68 -16.10 1.05
C ALA A 185 8.50 -17.41 1.83
N ASP A 186 7.39 -18.10 1.61
CA ASP A 186 7.08 -19.43 2.14
C ASP A 186 7.16 -20.48 1.02
N LYS A 187 7.51 -21.73 1.33
CA LYS A 187 7.59 -22.84 0.35
C LYS A 187 8.55 -22.59 -0.83
N VAL A 188 9.76 -22.09 -0.55
CA VAL A 188 10.80 -21.85 -1.57
C VAL A 188 11.07 -23.10 -2.41
N GLY A 189 10.98 -22.97 -3.74
CA GLY A 189 11.11 -24.08 -4.70
C GLY A 189 9.79 -24.74 -5.10
N GLU A 190 8.69 -24.39 -4.43
CA GLU A 190 7.33 -24.90 -4.66
C GLU A 190 6.33 -23.77 -4.90
N SER A 191 6.80 -22.61 -5.38
CA SER A 191 5.94 -21.47 -5.71
C SER A 191 4.92 -21.82 -6.80
N GLU A 192 3.70 -21.35 -6.63
CA GLU A 192 2.62 -21.47 -7.62
C GLU A 192 2.59 -20.23 -8.53
N PHE A 193 1.87 -20.31 -9.65
CA PHE A 193 1.71 -19.17 -10.56
C PHE A 193 0.27 -18.64 -10.54
N SER A 194 0.14 -17.32 -10.46
CA SER A 194 -1.06 -16.55 -10.77
C SER A 194 -0.86 -15.74 -12.05
N ILE A 195 -1.96 -15.18 -12.56
CA ILE A 195 -1.95 -14.19 -13.63
C ILE A 195 -2.20 -12.82 -13.00
N GLY A 196 -1.20 -11.95 -13.07
CA GLY A 196 -1.34 -10.53 -12.77
C GLY A 196 -1.85 -9.75 -13.98
N ASP A 197 -2.45 -8.59 -13.74
CA ASP A 197 -2.98 -7.69 -14.76
C ASP A 197 -2.47 -6.28 -14.50
N ALA A 198 -1.57 -5.78 -15.34
CA ALA A 198 -0.90 -4.51 -15.10
C ALA A 198 -1.87 -3.31 -15.04
N ILE A 199 -3.01 -3.37 -15.73
CA ILE A 199 -4.03 -2.32 -15.66
C ILE A 199 -4.86 -2.46 -14.37
N ASP A 200 -5.01 -3.67 -13.84
CA ASP A 200 -5.61 -3.93 -12.52
C ASP A 200 -4.77 -3.30 -11.42
N ASP A 201 -3.48 -3.62 -11.41
CA ASP A 201 -2.52 -3.06 -10.46
C ASP A 201 -2.51 -1.53 -10.48
N LEU A 202 -2.47 -0.91 -11.67
CA LEU A 202 -2.54 0.54 -11.80
C LEU A 202 -3.86 1.12 -11.28
N THR A 203 -4.97 0.43 -11.50
CA THR A 203 -6.29 0.87 -11.04
C THR A 203 -6.39 0.82 -9.52
N ASP A 204 -5.92 -0.27 -8.89
CA ASP A 204 -5.94 -0.42 -7.44
C ASP A 204 -5.00 0.56 -6.74
N ILE A 205 -3.77 0.72 -7.24
CA ILE A 205 -2.84 1.74 -6.73
C ILE A 205 -3.47 3.13 -6.89
N ALA A 206 -4.10 3.44 -8.03
CA ALA A 206 -4.76 4.73 -8.24
C ALA A 206 -5.91 4.99 -7.27
N MET A 207 -6.74 3.99 -6.97
CA MET A 207 -7.81 4.11 -5.98
C MET A 207 -7.26 4.45 -4.59
N ASP A 208 -6.20 3.77 -4.17
CA ASP A 208 -5.54 4.05 -2.89
C ASP A 208 -4.90 5.42 -2.86
N MET A 209 -4.23 5.84 -3.94
CA MET A 209 -3.61 7.17 -4.02
C MET A 209 -4.67 8.29 -4.05
N HIS A 210 -5.82 8.10 -4.69
CA HIS A 210 -6.94 9.04 -4.61
C HIS A 210 -7.53 9.13 -3.20
N SER A 211 -7.62 8.01 -2.48
CA SER A 211 -8.03 8.00 -1.07
C SER A 211 -7.06 8.81 -0.19
N VAL A 212 -5.75 8.63 -0.40
CA VAL A 212 -4.70 9.40 0.30
C VAL A 212 -4.81 10.90 0.01
N LEU A 213 -4.98 11.30 -1.26
CA LEU A 213 -5.16 12.71 -1.63
C LEU A 213 -6.41 13.32 -0.97
N PHE A 214 -7.53 12.60 -0.97
CA PHE A 214 -8.74 13.05 -0.30
C PHE A 214 -8.50 13.29 1.19
N ARG A 215 -7.86 12.35 1.88
CA ARG A 215 -7.56 12.49 3.32
C ARG A 215 -6.64 13.68 3.59
N TRP A 216 -5.63 13.86 2.76
CA TRP A 216 -4.71 14.99 2.87
C TRP A 216 -5.44 16.34 2.88
N GLU A 217 -6.52 16.45 2.10
CA GLU A 217 -7.28 17.69 1.93
C GLU A 217 -8.45 17.83 2.92
N ASN A 218 -9.00 16.73 3.43
CA ASN A 218 -10.29 16.73 4.15
C ASN A 218 -10.22 16.23 5.60
N THR A 219 -9.09 15.67 6.02
CA THR A 219 -8.93 15.08 7.36
C THR A 219 -7.76 15.72 8.09
N SER A 220 -6.61 15.05 8.13
CA SER A 220 -5.34 15.54 8.64
C SER A 220 -4.19 14.91 7.85
N GLU A 221 -3.02 15.56 7.85
CA GLU A 221 -1.83 14.96 7.24
C GLU A 221 -1.46 13.62 7.91
N GLY A 222 -1.69 13.50 9.22
CA GLY A 222 -1.43 12.27 9.96
C GLY A 222 -2.30 11.11 9.49
N ASP A 223 -3.60 11.36 9.31
CA ASP A 223 -4.55 10.37 8.76
C ASP A 223 -4.16 9.96 7.33
N ALA A 224 -3.84 10.93 6.47
CA ALA A 224 -3.42 10.65 5.10
C ALA A 224 -2.15 9.81 5.03
N LEU A 225 -1.13 10.13 5.83
CA LEU A 225 0.12 9.37 5.91
C LEU A 225 -0.08 7.99 6.51
N TRP A 226 -0.91 7.86 7.54
CA TRP A 226 -1.25 6.58 8.13
C TRP A 226 -1.90 5.67 7.09
N HIS A 227 -2.87 6.18 6.33
CA HIS A 227 -3.53 5.42 5.26
C HIS A 227 -2.60 5.10 4.09
N PHE A 228 -1.71 6.01 3.71
CA PHE A 228 -0.69 5.77 2.71
C PHE A 228 0.22 4.59 3.11
N ARG A 229 0.76 4.63 4.34
CA ARG A 229 1.62 3.59 4.89
C ARG A 229 0.88 2.26 5.04
N PHE A 230 -0.27 2.28 5.71
CA PHE A 230 -1.07 1.09 5.97
C PHE A 230 -1.49 0.41 4.66
N GLY A 231 -1.94 1.18 3.67
CA GLY A 231 -2.28 0.65 2.35
C GLY A 231 -1.10 -0.04 1.66
N PHE A 232 0.13 0.44 1.84
CA PHE A 232 1.31 -0.21 1.25
C PHE A 232 1.52 -1.58 1.85
N GLU A 233 1.43 -1.67 3.17
CA GLU A 233 1.67 -2.88 3.95
C GLU A 233 0.60 -3.95 3.72
N THR A 234 -0.62 -3.55 3.36
CA THR A 234 -1.76 -4.47 3.26
C THR A 234 -2.34 -4.64 1.87
N HIS A 235 -2.00 -3.78 0.91
CA HIS A 235 -2.68 -3.73 -0.40
C HIS A 235 -1.79 -3.21 -1.54
N TRP A 236 -1.78 -1.91 -1.84
CA TRP A 236 -1.12 -1.34 -3.03
C TRP A 236 0.38 -1.60 -3.11
N GLY A 237 1.04 -1.93 -2.00
CA GLY A 237 2.46 -2.29 -2.01
C GLY A 237 2.73 -3.58 -2.78
N LEU A 238 1.85 -4.58 -2.70
CA LEU A 238 2.01 -5.83 -3.46
C LEU A 238 1.83 -5.56 -4.97
N HIS A 239 0.71 -4.92 -5.34
CA HIS A 239 0.44 -4.50 -6.72
C HIS A 239 1.60 -3.69 -7.31
N LEU A 240 2.13 -2.73 -6.54
CA LEU A 240 3.28 -1.93 -6.98
C LEU A 240 4.51 -2.79 -7.25
N ARG A 241 4.85 -3.73 -6.36
CA ARG A 241 6.06 -4.56 -6.51
C ARG A 241 5.95 -5.55 -7.66
N SER A 242 4.79 -6.20 -7.81
CA SER A 242 4.52 -7.10 -8.93
C SER A 242 4.56 -6.34 -10.26
N LEU A 243 3.92 -5.17 -10.33
CA LEU A 243 3.95 -4.30 -11.50
C LEU A 243 5.37 -3.78 -11.82
N GLN A 244 6.15 -3.38 -10.81
CA GLN A 244 7.54 -2.95 -11.01
C GLN A 244 8.40 -4.05 -11.63
N LEU A 245 8.26 -5.29 -11.16
CA LEU A 245 9.00 -6.42 -11.72
C LEU A 245 8.62 -6.66 -13.19
N TYR A 246 7.32 -6.65 -13.48
CA TYR A 246 6.82 -6.74 -14.86
C TYR A 246 7.37 -5.63 -15.76
N LEU A 247 7.30 -4.37 -15.32
CA LEU A 247 7.81 -3.23 -16.06
C LEU A 247 9.33 -3.25 -16.24
N HIS A 248 10.07 -3.78 -15.26
CA HIS A 248 11.51 -3.98 -15.36
C HIS A 248 11.84 -4.98 -16.46
N GLN A 249 11.18 -6.15 -16.47
CA GLN A 249 11.40 -7.17 -17.49
C GLN A 249 11.06 -6.67 -18.91
N ARG A 250 10.05 -5.80 -19.05
CA ARG A 250 9.69 -5.17 -20.33
C ARG A 250 10.68 -4.11 -20.81
N ALA A 251 11.42 -3.49 -19.90
CA ALA A 251 12.38 -2.44 -20.22
C ALA A 251 13.73 -3.00 -20.72
N CYS A 252 13.98 -4.28 -20.44
CA CYS A 252 15.20 -5.00 -20.77
C CYS A 252 15.21 -5.58 -22.18
#